data_AF-A0A1F6WWB9-F1
#
_entry.id   AF-A0A1F6WWB9-F1
#
_cell.length_a   1.000
_cell.length_b   1.000
_cell.length_c   1.000
_cell.angle_alpha   90.00
_cell.angle_beta   90.00
_cell.angle_gamma   90.00
#
_symmetry.space_group_name_H-M   'P 1'
#
loop_
_entity.id
_entity.type
_entity.pdbx_description
1 polymer ?
#
loop_
_entity_poly.entity_id
_entity_poly.type
_entity_poly.pdbx_seq_one_letter_code
_entity_poly.pdbx_strand_id
1 'polypeptide(L)'
;MKKNPYIDKNGQAWPYGEFFGDGFCKFAYNNSNANRFFPKARQEALDLGYTWNDEAEHQPDATISGSELPETIEEVDESILKEIISCTTCERKYKIASLEFDLLRKMNIPLPAQCLKCRENSRFNKINMPGLYDRVCMKCGINIRTPFSPDRTETIYCEKCYQGKFL
;
A
#
# COMPACT_ATOMS: atom_id res chain seq x y z
N MET A 1 2.43 34.86 1.16
CA MET A 1 2.67 34.93 -0.31
C MET A 1 1.45 34.40 -1.05
N LYS A 2 0.36 35.18 -1.11
CA LYS A 2 -0.89 34.83 -1.83
C LYS A 2 -1.04 35.59 -3.17
N LYS A 3 0.04 36.24 -3.63
CA LYS A 3 0.03 37.04 -4.85
C LYS A 3 0.20 36.07 -6.03
N ASN A 4 -0.86 35.92 -6.83
CA ASN A 4 -0.96 35.08 -8.03
C ASN A 4 -1.00 33.55 -7.77
N PRO A 5 -2.08 33.01 -7.18
CA PRO A 5 -2.26 31.57 -7.07
C PRO A 5 -2.49 30.91 -8.43
N TYR A 6 -2.09 29.64 -8.58
CA TYR A 6 -2.49 28.84 -9.73
C TYR A 6 -3.99 28.54 -9.63
N ILE A 7 -4.74 28.76 -10.70
CA ILE A 7 -6.18 28.47 -10.73
C ILE A 7 -6.37 27.26 -11.64
N ASP A 8 -6.94 26.18 -11.08
CA ASP A 8 -7.21 24.96 -11.84
C ASP A 8 -8.45 25.13 -12.74
N LYS A 9 -8.69 24.16 -13.63
CA LYS A 9 -9.86 24.09 -14.53
C LYS A 9 -11.20 24.15 -13.80
N ASN A 10 -11.22 23.68 -12.55
CA ASN A 10 -12.40 23.70 -11.66
C ASN A 10 -12.55 25.03 -10.90
N GLY A 11 -11.72 26.05 -11.17
CA GLY A 11 -11.77 27.36 -10.52
C GLY A 11 -11.15 27.40 -9.11
N GLN A 12 -10.52 26.32 -8.65
CA GLN A 12 -9.87 26.25 -7.35
C GLN A 12 -8.50 26.95 -7.38
N ALA A 13 -8.27 27.86 -6.43
CA ALA A 13 -7.02 28.60 -6.31
C ALA A 13 -6.03 27.89 -5.39
N TRP A 14 -4.84 27.62 -5.90
CA TRP A 14 -3.73 26.96 -5.23
C TRP A 14 -2.61 27.97 -4.95
N PRO A 15 -2.52 28.50 -3.72
CA PRO A 15 -1.46 29.43 -3.34
C PRO A 15 -0.12 28.72 -3.14
N TYR A 16 0.96 29.48 -3.25
CA TYR A 16 2.31 28.97 -3.04
C TYR A 16 2.50 28.45 -1.61
N GLY A 17 2.91 27.18 -1.49
CA GLY A 17 3.11 26.47 -0.21
C GLY A 17 2.02 25.43 0.11
N GLU A 18 0.93 25.40 -0.64
CA GLU A 18 -0.03 24.29 -0.60
C GLU A 18 0.40 23.15 -1.53
N PHE A 19 -0.17 21.96 -1.31
CA PHE A 19 0.05 20.81 -2.20
C PHE A 19 -0.48 21.11 -3.61
N PHE A 20 0.11 20.47 -4.62
CA PHE A 20 -0.38 20.61 -5.99
C PHE A 20 -1.80 20.06 -6.12
N GLY A 21 -2.60 20.74 -6.94
CA GLY A 21 -3.94 20.28 -7.27
C GLY A 21 -3.97 18.94 -8.00
N ASP A 22 -5.16 18.36 -8.08
CA ASP A 22 -5.43 17.06 -8.70
C ASP A 22 -5.00 17.01 -10.17
N GLY A 23 -5.10 18.12 -10.92
CA GLY A 23 -4.66 18.20 -12.31
C GLY A 23 -3.16 17.97 -12.54
N PHE A 24 -2.33 18.06 -11.49
CA PHE A 24 -0.90 17.73 -11.57
C PHE A 24 -0.61 16.24 -11.30
N CYS A 25 -1.60 15.49 -10.82
CA CYS A 25 -1.45 14.05 -10.60
C CYS A 25 -1.40 13.32 -11.94
N LYS A 26 -0.29 12.65 -12.23
CA LYS A 26 -0.13 11.82 -13.43
C LYS A 26 -0.79 10.44 -13.30
N PHE A 27 -1.32 10.11 -12.13
CA PHE A 27 -1.91 8.80 -11.85
C PHE A 27 -3.42 8.93 -11.73
N ALA A 28 -4.14 7.97 -12.32
CA ALA A 28 -5.57 7.83 -12.10
C ALA A 28 -5.86 7.48 -10.64
N TYR A 29 -7.05 7.88 -10.16
CA TYR A 29 -7.48 7.72 -8.78
C TYR A 29 -7.34 6.27 -8.31
N ASN A 30 -7.85 5.33 -9.11
CA ASN A 30 -7.85 3.90 -8.81
C ASN A 30 -6.44 3.30 -8.64
N ASN A 31 -5.44 3.83 -9.33
CA ASN A 31 -4.04 3.38 -9.26
C ASN A 31 -3.22 4.12 -8.19
N SER A 32 -3.77 5.20 -7.63
CA SER A 32 -3.10 5.99 -6.60
C SER A 32 -3.28 5.39 -5.19
N ASN A 33 -2.41 5.80 -4.26
CA ASN A 33 -2.60 5.47 -2.84
C ASN A 33 -3.86 6.13 -2.25
N ALA A 34 -4.42 7.17 -2.87
CA ALA A 34 -5.64 7.83 -2.40
C ALA A 34 -6.81 6.84 -2.38
N ASN A 35 -6.99 6.06 -3.44
CA ASN A 35 -8.04 5.03 -3.51
C ASN A 35 -7.83 3.87 -2.53
N ARG A 36 -6.58 3.64 -2.08
CA ARG A 36 -6.29 2.60 -1.08
C ARG A 36 -6.72 3.01 0.32
N PHE A 37 -6.57 4.29 0.67
CA PHE A 37 -7.02 4.82 1.96
C PHE A 37 -8.51 5.18 1.91
N PHE A 38 -8.93 5.85 0.86
CA PHE A 38 -10.28 6.35 0.65
C PHE A 38 -10.85 5.73 -0.62
N PRO A 39 -11.34 4.47 -0.56
CA PRO A 39 -11.91 3.84 -1.73
C PRO A 39 -13.16 4.60 -2.18
N LYS A 40 -13.20 4.97 -3.47
CA LYS A 40 -14.35 5.64 -4.10
C LYS A 40 -14.88 4.83 -5.27
N ALA A 41 -16.17 4.98 -5.53
CA ALA A 41 -16.75 4.43 -6.74
C ALA A 41 -16.28 5.22 -7.98
N ARG A 42 -16.26 4.56 -9.15
CA ARG A 42 -15.85 5.18 -10.42
C ARG A 42 -16.62 6.47 -10.72
N GLN A 43 -17.94 6.45 -10.53
CA GLN A 43 -18.80 7.62 -10.78
C GLN A 43 -18.45 8.78 -9.85
N GLU A 44 -18.34 8.50 -8.54
CA GLU A 44 -17.96 9.51 -7.54
C GLU A 44 -16.58 10.13 -7.83
N ALA A 45 -15.61 9.32 -8.26
CA ALA A 45 -14.29 9.82 -8.61
C ALA A 45 -14.32 10.77 -9.82
N LEU A 46 -15.13 10.45 -10.84
CA LEU A 46 -15.30 11.29 -12.03
C LEU A 46 -16.05 12.59 -11.71
N ASP A 47 -17.07 12.54 -10.85
CA ASP A 47 -17.81 13.72 -10.39
C ASP A 47 -16.91 14.71 -9.64
N LEU A 48 -15.91 14.19 -8.91
CA LEU A 48 -14.88 14.98 -8.22
C LEU A 48 -13.77 15.49 -9.15
N GLY A 49 -13.82 15.17 -10.44
CA GLY A 49 -12.84 15.61 -11.44
C GLY A 49 -11.60 14.73 -11.55
N TYR A 50 -11.56 13.56 -10.88
CA TYR A 50 -10.41 12.67 -10.95
C TYR A 50 -10.42 11.81 -12.22
N THR A 51 -9.22 11.54 -12.75
CA THR A 51 -9.01 10.58 -13.83
C THR A 51 -9.17 9.14 -13.33
N TRP A 52 -9.80 8.27 -14.11
CA TRP A 52 -9.95 6.85 -13.82
C TRP A 52 -9.23 6.01 -14.90
N ASN A 53 -8.49 4.97 -14.51
CA ASN A 53 -7.88 4.05 -15.47
C ASN A 53 -8.76 2.80 -15.67
N ASP A 54 -9.26 2.57 -16.88
CA ASP A 54 -10.05 1.39 -17.26
C ASP A 54 -9.24 0.32 -18.01
N GLU A 55 -7.92 0.49 -18.15
CA GLU A 55 -7.05 -0.47 -18.85
C GLU A 55 -7.00 -1.81 -18.12
N ALA A 56 -7.29 -2.89 -18.86
CA ALA A 56 -7.15 -4.24 -18.36
C ALA A 56 -5.68 -4.67 -18.35
N GLU A 57 -5.24 -5.30 -17.26
CA GLU A 57 -3.88 -5.81 -17.12
C GLU A 57 -3.73 -7.10 -17.94
N HIS A 58 -3.11 -7.02 -19.12
CA HIS A 58 -2.79 -8.20 -19.92
C HIS A 58 -1.55 -8.89 -19.37
N GLN A 59 -1.69 -10.17 -18.99
CA GLN A 59 -0.60 -10.96 -18.45
C GLN A 59 -0.36 -12.22 -19.28
N PRO A 60 0.91 -12.63 -19.46
CA PRO A 60 1.25 -13.87 -20.15
C PRO A 60 0.80 -15.10 -19.33
N ASP A 61 0.74 -16.24 -20.01
CA ASP A 61 0.46 -17.53 -19.38
C ASP A 61 1.57 -17.92 -18.40
N ALA A 62 1.19 -18.61 -17.32
CA ALA A 62 2.11 -19.05 -16.28
C ALA A 62 2.78 -20.38 -16.67
N THR A 63 4.07 -20.50 -16.33
CA THR A 63 4.82 -21.75 -16.52
C THR A 63 4.90 -22.56 -15.23
N ILE A 64 4.98 -21.89 -14.07
CA ILE A 64 5.16 -22.52 -12.75
C ILE A 64 4.16 -21.94 -11.75
N SER A 65 3.71 -22.78 -10.81
CA SER A 65 2.89 -22.33 -9.69
C SER A 65 3.73 -21.83 -8.52
N GLY A 66 3.35 -20.71 -7.89
CA GLY A 66 4.02 -20.20 -6.70
C GLY A 66 4.03 -21.17 -5.50
N SER A 67 3.12 -22.17 -5.49
CA SER A 67 3.09 -23.22 -4.46
C SER A 67 4.16 -24.30 -4.66
N GLU A 68 4.74 -24.41 -5.85
CA GLU A 68 5.76 -25.41 -6.20
C GLU A 68 7.19 -24.88 -6.02
N LEU A 69 7.33 -23.64 -5.55
CA LEU A 69 8.63 -23.04 -5.28
C LEU A 69 9.28 -23.70 -4.05
N PRO A 70 10.60 -23.97 -4.09
CA PRO A 70 11.30 -24.53 -2.94
C PRO A 70 11.32 -23.55 -1.76
N GLU A 71 11.39 -24.11 -0.56
CA GLU A 71 11.42 -23.35 0.69
C GLU A 71 12.78 -22.69 0.96
N THR A 72 13.83 -23.13 0.28
CA THR A 72 15.19 -22.59 0.42
C THR A 72 15.68 -22.04 -0.91
N ILE A 73 16.50 -20.99 -0.86
CA ILE A 73 17.05 -20.36 -2.07
C ILE A 73 18.26 -21.14 -2.64
N GLU A 74 18.88 -21.99 -1.84
CA GLU A 74 20.03 -22.79 -2.26
C GLU A 74 19.63 -23.86 -3.30
N GLU A 75 18.39 -24.35 -3.23
CA GLU A 75 17.81 -25.33 -4.16
C GLU A 75 17.37 -24.72 -5.49
N VAL A 76 17.43 -23.39 -5.62
CA VAL A 76 16.94 -22.67 -6.81
C VAL A 76 18.07 -22.41 -7.79
N ASP A 77 17.90 -22.94 -9.00
CA ASP A 77 18.76 -22.64 -10.15
C ASP A 77 18.34 -21.35 -10.86
N GLU A 78 19.28 -20.77 -11.61
CA GLU A 78 19.06 -19.57 -12.45
C GLU A 78 18.02 -19.76 -13.55
N SER A 79 17.56 -21.00 -13.79
CA SER A 79 16.46 -21.33 -14.71
C SER A 79 15.18 -20.56 -14.37
N ILE A 80 14.94 -20.25 -13.08
CA ILE A 80 13.77 -19.51 -12.62
C ILE A 80 13.64 -18.11 -13.25
N LEU A 81 14.74 -17.53 -13.74
CA LEU A 81 14.75 -16.22 -14.41
C LEU A 81 14.07 -16.24 -15.78
N LYS A 82 13.77 -17.41 -16.35
CA LYS A 82 13.02 -17.55 -17.60
C LYS A 82 11.54 -17.83 -17.35
N GLU A 83 11.20 -18.28 -16.16
CA GLU A 83 9.89 -18.79 -15.81
C GLU A 83 8.93 -17.65 -15.42
N ILE A 84 7.64 -17.92 -15.63
CA ILE A 84 6.55 -17.03 -15.23
C ILE A 84 5.79 -17.74 -14.11
N ILE A 85 5.79 -17.11 -12.93
CA ILE A 85 5.25 -17.69 -11.70
C ILE A 85 3.83 -17.16 -11.48
N SER A 86 2.88 -18.07 -11.25
CA SER A 86 1.53 -17.70 -10.80
C SER A 86 1.49 -17.44 -9.29
N CYS A 87 0.76 -16.42 -8.87
CA CYS A 87 0.62 -16.10 -7.45
C CYS A 87 -0.33 -17.10 -6.76
N THR A 88 0.02 -17.49 -5.54
CA THR A 88 -0.83 -18.39 -4.72
C THR A 88 -2.15 -17.77 -4.27
N THR A 89 -2.20 -16.45 -4.12
CA THR A 89 -3.35 -15.72 -3.55
C THR A 89 -4.19 -14.98 -4.58
N CYS A 90 -3.66 -14.76 -5.79
CA CYS A 90 -4.39 -14.04 -6.84
C CYS A 90 -4.09 -14.61 -8.22
N GLU A 91 -4.90 -14.26 -9.21
CA GLU A 91 -4.74 -14.69 -10.60
C GLU A 91 -3.58 -14.01 -11.34
N ARG A 92 -2.78 -13.19 -10.62
CA ARG A 92 -1.68 -12.44 -11.21
C ARG A 92 -0.44 -13.31 -11.38
N LYS A 93 0.29 -13.05 -12.45
CA LYS A 93 1.56 -13.67 -12.78
C LYS A 93 2.69 -12.67 -12.58
N TYR A 94 3.87 -13.16 -12.21
CA TYR A 94 5.06 -12.35 -12.03
C TYR A 94 6.31 -13.09 -12.45
N LYS A 95 7.35 -12.30 -12.71
CA LYS A 95 8.68 -12.78 -13.08
C LYS A 95 9.69 -12.21 -12.10
N ILE A 96 10.69 -13.00 -11.74
CA ILE A 96 11.79 -12.58 -10.90
C ILE A 96 12.89 -12.00 -11.79
N ALA A 97 13.36 -10.80 -11.47
CA ALA A 97 14.48 -10.17 -12.15
C ALA A 97 15.82 -10.72 -11.61
N SER A 98 16.88 -10.70 -12.43
CA SER A 98 18.21 -11.16 -12.01
C SER A 98 18.72 -10.45 -10.76
N LEU A 99 18.53 -9.13 -10.69
CA LEU A 99 18.92 -8.33 -9.52
C LEU A 99 18.14 -8.72 -8.26
N GLU A 100 16.84 -9.05 -8.38
CA GLU A 100 16.03 -9.53 -7.25
C GLU A 100 16.53 -10.90 -6.78
N PHE A 101 16.82 -11.81 -7.71
CA PHE A 101 17.36 -13.13 -7.39
C PHE A 101 18.72 -13.06 -6.67
N ASP A 102 19.65 -12.27 -7.19
CA ASP A 102 20.98 -12.08 -6.57
C ASP A 102 20.89 -11.51 -5.15
N LEU A 103 19.96 -10.56 -4.95
CA LEU A 103 19.73 -9.96 -3.65
C LEU A 103 19.14 -10.98 -2.67
N LEU A 104 18.13 -11.75 -3.07
CA LEU A 104 17.53 -12.79 -2.24
C LEU A 104 18.58 -13.85 -1.84
N ARG A 105 19.46 -14.24 -2.78
CA ARG A 105 20.51 -15.22 -2.54
C ARG A 105 21.52 -14.74 -1.52
N LYS A 106 21.98 -13.48 -1.64
CA LYS A 106 22.90 -12.86 -0.68
C LYS A 106 22.31 -12.74 0.73
N MET A 107 21.00 -12.56 0.84
CA MET A 107 20.31 -12.44 2.12
C MET A 107 19.81 -13.79 2.67
N ASN A 108 20.02 -14.89 1.95
CA ASN A 108 19.49 -16.21 2.26
C ASN A 108 17.97 -16.21 2.52
N ILE A 109 17.22 -15.53 1.64
CA ILE A 109 15.76 -15.43 1.71
C ILE A 109 15.13 -16.26 0.60
N PRO A 110 14.11 -17.08 0.88
CA PRO A 110 13.43 -17.85 -0.15
C PRO A 110 12.72 -16.97 -1.17
N LEU A 111 12.43 -17.56 -2.33
CA LEU A 111 11.66 -16.86 -3.36
C LEU A 111 10.24 -16.56 -2.86
N PRO A 112 9.71 -15.37 -3.16
CA PRO A 112 8.36 -15.03 -2.76
C PRO A 112 7.36 -15.86 -3.56
N ALA A 113 6.51 -16.64 -2.88
CA ALA A 113 5.36 -17.35 -3.49
C ALA A 113 4.17 -16.42 -3.83
N GLN A 114 4.21 -15.19 -3.32
CA GLN A 114 3.20 -14.16 -3.55
C GLN A 114 3.74 -13.06 -4.47
N CYS A 115 2.91 -12.60 -5.41
CA CYS A 115 3.26 -11.49 -6.28
C CYS A 115 3.50 -10.19 -5.49
N LEU A 116 4.19 -9.24 -6.12
CA LEU A 116 4.50 -7.94 -5.53
C LEU A 116 3.24 -7.24 -5.00
N LYS A 117 2.12 -7.29 -5.74
CA LYS A 117 0.88 -6.62 -5.33
C LYS A 117 0.27 -7.24 -4.07
N CYS A 118 0.25 -8.57 -3.97
CA CYS A 118 -0.22 -9.25 -2.76
C CYS A 118 0.65 -8.92 -1.55
N ARG A 119 1.98 -8.92 -1.72
CA ARG A 119 2.93 -8.51 -0.68
C ARG A 119 2.72 -7.06 -0.25
N GLU A 120 2.52 -6.17 -1.22
CA GLU A 120 2.23 -4.75 -0.97
C GLU A 120 0.91 -4.56 -0.23
N ASN A 121 -0.15 -5.29 -0.60
CA ASN A 121 -1.44 -5.25 0.06
C ASN A 121 -1.36 -5.77 1.50
N SER A 122 -0.65 -6.88 1.73
CA SER A 122 -0.41 -7.41 3.07
C SER A 122 0.30 -6.39 3.97
N ARG A 123 1.32 -5.70 3.44
CA ARG A 123 2.01 -4.61 4.15
C ARG A 123 1.06 -3.44 4.42
N PHE A 124 0.27 -3.04 3.44
CA PHE A 124 -0.63 -1.90 3.55
C PHE A 124 -1.78 -2.15 4.51
N ASN A 125 -2.32 -3.37 4.59
CA ASN A 125 -3.36 -3.74 5.54
C ASN A 125 -2.90 -3.62 7.01
N LYS A 126 -1.58 -3.62 7.26
CA LYS A 126 -1.01 -3.37 8.59
C LYS A 126 -0.81 -1.88 8.89
N ILE A 127 -0.94 -1.01 7.89
CA ILE A 127 -0.82 0.44 8.05
C ILE A 127 -2.14 0.98 8.58
N ASN A 128 -2.06 1.91 9.54
CA ASN A 128 -3.24 2.58 10.07
C ASN A 128 -3.70 3.69 9.12
N MET A 129 -4.99 4.00 9.18
CA MET A 129 -5.56 5.14 8.47
C MET A 129 -4.80 6.43 8.86
N PRO A 130 -4.42 7.29 7.91
CA PRO A 130 -3.82 8.57 8.20
C PRO A 130 -4.82 9.42 9.00
N GLY A 131 -4.51 9.66 10.27
CA GLY A 131 -5.39 10.41 11.17
C GLY A 131 -5.02 10.15 12.62
N LEU A 132 -5.31 11.13 13.48
CA LEU A 132 -5.27 10.94 14.93
C LEU A 132 -6.70 10.96 15.43
N TYR A 133 -7.03 9.98 16.26
CA TYR A 133 -8.30 9.84 16.91
C TYR A 133 -8.16 10.15 18.38
N ASP A 134 -9.11 10.92 18.92
CA ASP A 134 -9.23 11.11 20.35
C ASP A 134 -9.82 9.83 20.96
N ARG A 135 -9.05 9.16 21.81
CA ARG A 135 -9.46 7.98 22.58
C ARG A 135 -9.16 8.19 24.05
N VAL A 136 -9.64 7.28 24.87
CA VAL A 136 -9.40 7.27 26.32
C VAL A 136 -8.52 6.08 26.67
N CYS A 137 -7.50 6.30 27.51
CA CYS A 137 -6.70 5.21 28.05
C CYS A 137 -7.58 4.26 28.85
N MET A 138 -7.58 2.98 28.48
CA MET A 138 -8.44 1.98 29.10
C MET A 138 -8.07 1.65 30.55
N LYS A 139 -6.89 2.08 31.03
CA LYS A 139 -6.45 1.85 32.43
C LYS A 139 -6.73 3.02 33.36
N CYS A 140 -6.45 4.25 32.92
CA CYS A 140 -6.50 5.42 33.79
C CYS A 140 -7.53 6.48 33.38
N GLY A 141 -8.25 6.28 32.27
CA GLY A 141 -9.29 7.22 31.85
C GLY A 141 -8.79 8.54 31.26
N ILE A 142 -7.49 8.69 31.00
CA ILE A 142 -6.93 9.92 30.44
C ILE A 142 -7.18 9.99 28.92
N ASN A 143 -7.54 11.17 28.42
CA ASN A 143 -7.66 11.44 26.99
C ASN A 143 -6.31 11.36 26.29
N ILE A 144 -6.25 10.61 25.20
CA ILE A 144 -5.06 10.36 24.39
C ILE A 144 -5.38 10.52 22.91
N ARG A 145 -4.38 10.95 22.13
CA ARG A 145 -4.46 10.97 20.67
C ARG A 145 -3.67 9.82 20.09
N THR A 146 -4.33 8.98 19.32
CA THR A 146 -3.71 7.77 18.77
C THR A 146 -4.10 7.56 17.31
N PRO A 147 -3.25 6.90 16.51
CA PRO A 147 -3.59 6.57 15.12
C PRO A 147 -4.57 5.40 14.98
N PHE A 148 -5.02 4.82 16.09
CA PHE A 148 -5.93 3.68 16.10
C PHE A 148 -7.38 4.16 16.14
N SER A 149 -8.18 3.81 15.14
CA SER A 149 -9.61 4.16 15.08
C SER A 149 -10.36 3.62 16.31
N PRO A 150 -11.33 4.38 16.88
CA PRO A 150 -12.25 3.91 17.92
C PRO A 150 -12.95 2.58 17.59
N ASP A 151 -13.15 2.28 16.31
CA ASP A 151 -13.81 1.05 15.84
C ASP A 151 -12.97 -0.21 16.07
N ARG A 152 -11.66 -0.05 16.34
CA ARG A 152 -10.81 -1.20 16.58
C ARG A 152 -10.85 -1.67 18.03
N THR A 153 -10.78 -2.98 18.21
CA THR A 153 -10.96 -3.69 19.48
C THR A 153 -9.70 -3.78 20.35
N GLU A 154 -8.54 -3.32 19.87
CA GLU A 154 -7.30 -3.44 20.65
C GLU A 154 -7.31 -2.51 21.88
N THR A 155 -6.66 -2.97 22.95
CA THR A 155 -6.53 -2.20 24.19
C THR A 155 -5.46 -1.13 24.04
N ILE A 156 -5.83 0.14 24.25
CA ILE A 156 -4.92 1.27 24.13
C ILE A 156 -4.61 1.85 25.51
N TYR A 157 -3.32 1.95 25.80
CA TYR A 157 -2.79 2.56 27.01
C TYR A 157 -2.15 3.91 26.70
N CYS A 158 -2.17 4.83 27.67
CA CYS A 158 -1.32 6.00 27.62
C CYS A 158 0.15 5.60 27.83
N GLU A 159 1.07 6.46 27.38
CA GLU A 159 2.51 6.24 27.49
C GLU A 159 2.94 5.82 28.91
N LYS A 160 2.48 6.54 29.94
CA LYS A 160 2.78 6.23 31.35
C LYS A 160 2.29 4.84 31.77
N CYS A 161 1.08 4.46 31.36
CA CYS A 161 0.50 3.16 31.70
C CYS A 161 1.15 2.00 30.94
N TYR A 162 1.63 2.26 29.71
CA TYR A 162 2.37 1.31 28.91
C TYR A 162 3.74 1.06 29.53
N GLN A 163 4.49 2.13 29.83
CA GLN A 163 5.82 2.03 30.45
C GLN A 163 5.76 1.30 31.79
N GLY A 164 4.83 1.63 32.68
CA GLY A 164 4.73 0.95 33.99
C GLY A 164 4.17 -0.48 33.97
N LYS A 165 3.84 -1.05 32.80
CA LYS A 165 3.33 -2.43 32.68
C LYS A 165 4.28 -3.34 31.89
N PHE A 166 5.03 -2.79 30.94
CA PHE A 166 5.83 -3.57 29.98
C PHE A 166 7.32 -3.22 29.96
N LEU A 167 7.74 -2.20 30.71
CA LEU A 167 9.14 -1.94 31.08
C LEU A 167 9.30 -2.19 32.58
#